data_AF-S8BVB6-F1
#
_entry.id   AF-S8BVB6-F1
#
_cell.length_a   1.000
_cell.length_b   1.000
_cell.length_c   1.000
_cell.angle_alpha   90.00
_cell.angle_beta   90.00
_cell.angle_gamma   90.00
#
_symmetry.space_group_name_H-M   'P 1'
#
loop_
_entity.id
_entity.type
_entity.pdbx_description
1 polymer ?
#
loop_
_entity_poly.entity_id
_entity_poly.type
_entity_poly.pdbx_seq_one_letter_code
_entity_poly.pdbx_strand_id
1 'polypeptide(L)'
;MTVTPNISINDGSLVVHGKTILTGVPENIVLTPGSGVGLVEGAFIGANASNNKSLHVFPVGVLEDVHFMCLFRFKLWWMTQRMGTSGKDIPLETQFMLVESKDTTEEGTAEGAATIYTVFLPVLEGQFRAVLQGNDKNEMEICLESGDAAVETDQGLHLVYMHAGPNPFEVINQAVKAVEKHLQTFHHREKKKLPELLDWFGWCTWDAFYTDVTAEGVKEGLKSFAEGGVPPRFLIIDDGWQQIESGVKEDSNCVVQEGAQFANRLTGIKENSKFQKNGASDEHDSGLKDLVQDAKNQHNVK
;
A
#
# COMPACT_ATOMS: atom_id res chain seq x y z
N MET A 1 6.18 33.32 -15.86
CA MET A 1 4.77 33.14 -15.45
C MET A 1 4.80 32.29 -14.20
N THR A 2 4.54 32.90 -13.06
CA THR A 2 4.30 32.23 -11.78
C THR A 2 2.96 31.52 -11.91
N VAL A 3 2.99 30.19 -11.96
CA VAL A 3 1.78 29.38 -11.94
C VAL A 3 1.30 29.39 -10.49
N THR A 4 0.20 30.07 -10.24
CA THR A 4 -0.50 30.06 -8.95
C THR A 4 -0.81 28.61 -8.56
N PRO A 5 -0.62 28.19 -7.30
CA PRO A 5 -1.08 26.88 -6.85
C PRO A 5 -2.59 26.82 -7.08
N ASN A 6 -3.04 25.92 -7.95
CA ASN A 6 -4.44 25.80 -8.33
C ASN A 6 -5.24 24.97 -7.30
N ILE A 7 -4.78 24.87 -6.05
CA ILE A 7 -5.46 24.13 -4.98
C ILE A 7 -5.72 25.11 -3.83
N SER A 8 -6.98 25.29 -3.47
CA SER A 8 -7.38 26.20 -2.39
C SER A 8 -8.65 25.74 -1.70
N ILE A 9 -8.89 26.26 -0.49
CA ILE A 9 -10.19 26.17 0.17
C ILE A 9 -10.83 27.56 0.06
N ASN A 10 -11.95 27.64 -0.66
CA ASN A 10 -12.70 28.89 -0.86
C ASN A 10 -14.14 28.65 -0.41
N ASP A 11 -14.66 29.50 0.48
CA ASP A 11 -16.06 29.44 0.95
C ASP A 11 -16.51 28.03 1.39
N GLY A 12 -15.66 27.33 2.15
CA GLY A 12 -15.93 25.97 2.60
C GLY A 12 -15.90 24.91 1.50
N SER A 13 -15.26 25.18 0.37
CA SER A 13 -15.10 24.22 -0.74
C SER A 13 -13.63 24.01 -1.09
N LEU A 14 -13.21 22.77 -1.23
CA LEU A 14 -11.88 22.43 -1.76
C LEU A 14 -11.93 22.52 -3.28
N VAL A 15 -11.22 23.48 -3.84
CA VAL A 15 -11.20 23.79 -5.27
C VAL A 15 -9.83 23.43 -5.84
N VAL A 16 -9.84 22.65 -6.93
CA VAL A 16 -8.65 22.21 -7.65
C VAL A 16 -8.78 22.58 -9.13
N HIS A 17 -7.90 23.43 -9.64
CA HIS A 17 -7.93 23.98 -10.99
C HIS A 17 -9.30 24.60 -11.35
N GLY A 18 -9.90 25.34 -10.39
CA GLY A 18 -11.21 25.96 -10.56
C GLY A 18 -12.40 25.01 -10.38
N LYS A 19 -12.15 23.72 -10.13
CA LYS A 19 -13.19 22.69 -9.97
C LYS A 19 -13.36 22.32 -8.51
N THR A 20 -14.59 22.35 -8.02
CA THR A 20 -14.91 21.92 -6.67
C THR A 20 -14.81 20.40 -6.57
N ILE A 21 -13.98 19.92 -5.64
CA ILE A 21 -13.81 18.49 -5.34
C ILE A 21 -14.56 18.12 -4.06
N LEU A 22 -14.48 18.96 -3.02
CA LEU A 22 -15.20 18.76 -1.76
C LEU A 22 -15.99 20.02 -1.42
N THR A 23 -17.15 19.84 -0.81
CA THR A 23 -17.96 20.93 -0.25
C THR A 23 -18.12 20.76 1.27
N GLY A 24 -18.49 21.83 1.98
CA GLY A 24 -18.67 21.77 3.43
C GLY A 24 -17.36 21.50 4.19
N VAL A 25 -16.22 21.94 3.66
CA VAL A 25 -14.90 21.81 4.28
C VAL A 25 -14.86 22.57 5.61
N PRO A 26 -14.64 21.87 6.75
CA PRO A 26 -14.62 22.52 8.06
C PRO A 26 -13.44 23.47 8.27
N GLU A 27 -13.60 24.45 9.17
CA GLU A 27 -12.56 25.46 9.47
C GLU A 27 -11.26 24.89 10.06
N ASN A 28 -11.32 23.70 10.68
CA ASN A 28 -10.15 23.06 11.26
C ASN A 28 -9.30 22.30 10.23
N ILE A 29 -9.76 22.21 8.98
CA ILE A 29 -8.98 21.67 7.85
C ILE A 29 -8.09 22.77 7.29
N VAL A 30 -6.81 22.47 7.13
CA VAL A 30 -5.80 23.42 6.67
C VAL A 30 -5.07 22.90 5.43
N LEU A 31 -4.67 23.83 4.55
CA LEU A 31 -3.77 23.52 3.45
C LEU A 31 -2.37 24.05 3.74
N THR A 32 -1.37 23.19 3.63
CA THR A 32 0.04 23.59 3.67
C THR A 32 0.69 23.40 2.29
N PRO A 33 1.51 24.37 1.81
CA PRO A 33 2.16 24.22 0.51
C PRO A 33 3.09 23.00 0.45
N GLY A 34 3.05 22.27 -0.64
CA GLY A 34 3.99 21.19 -0.90
C GLY A 34 5.37 21.72 -1.23
N SER A 35 6.42 21.13 -0.65
CA SER A 35 7.82 21.51 -0.90
C SER A 35 8.36 21.03 -2.26
N GLY A 36 7.70 21.37 -3.37
CA GLY A 36 8.14 21.10 -4.74
C GLY A 36 9.14 22.16 -5.26
N VAL A 37 10.06 21.79 -6.15
CA VAL A 37 10.78 22.76 -7.00
C VAL A 37 10.35 22.41 -8.42
N GLY A 38 9.47 23.23 -8.99
CA GLY A 38 8.81 22.99 -10.27
C GLY A 38 7.69 23.99 -10.49
N LEU A 39 7.13 24.03 -11.72
CA LEU A 39 6.13 25.02 -12.13
C LEU A 39 4.71 24.77 -11.57
N VAL A 40 4.44 23.72 -10.80
CA VAL A 40 3.13 23.48 -10.17
C VAL A 40 3.33 22.89 -8.77
N GLU A 41 3.05 23.69 -7.74
CA GLU A 41 3.14 23.24 -6.34
C GLU A 41 1.87 22.46 -5.96
N GLY A 42 2.04 21.25 -5.41
CA GLY A 42 0.95 20.54 -4.73
C GLY A 42 0.70 21.14 -3.34
N ALA A 43 -0.24 20.57 -2.60
CA ALA A 43 -0.57 21.01 -1.25
C ALA A 43 -0.86 19.79 -0.36
N PHE A 44 -0.58 19.89 0.93
CA PHE A 44 -1.05 18.90 1.89
C PHE A 44 -2.35 19.36 2.54
N ILE A 45 -3.24 18.41 2.81
CA ILE A 45 -4.35 18.57 3.75
C ILE A 45 -3.83 18.20 5.15
N GLY A 46 -4.05 19.11 6.09
CA GLY A 46 -3.91 18.88 7.53
C GLY A 46 -5.21 19.14 8.26
N ALA A 47 -5.25 18.79 9.55
CA ALA A 47 -6.39 19.01 10.42
C ALA A 47 -5.94 19.28 11.87
N ASN A 48 -6.69 20.13 12.56
CA ASN A 48 -6.52 20.41 13.99
C ASN A 48 -7.70 19.86 14.81
N ALA A 49 -7.44 19.46 16.05
CA ALA A 49 -8.40 19.02 17.04
C ALA A 49 -8.21 19.83 18.35
N SER A 50 -9.25 19.85 19.18
CA SER A 50 -9.20 20.50 20.50
C SER A 50 -8.59 19.63 21.60
N ASN A 51 -8.41 18.33 21.35
CA ASN A 51 -7.95 17.36 22.35
C ASN A 51 -6.85 16.48 21.76
N ASN A 52 -5.96 16.01 22.63
CA ASN A 52 -4.95 15.02 22.27
C ASN A 52 -5.60 13.63 22.25
N LYS A 53 -5.35 12.86 21.17
CA LYS A 53 -5.76 11.46 21.03
C LYS A 53 -4.73 10.69 20.21
N SER A 54 -4.68 9.38 20.43
CA SER A 54 -3.94 8.43 19.58
C SER A 54 -4.67 8.10 18.27
N LEU A 55 -5.96 8.43 18.18
CA LEU A 55 -6.82 8.23 17.01
C LEU A 55 -7.74 9.45 16.82
N HIS A 56 -7.67 10.04 15.63
CA HIS A 56 -8.61 11.07 15.16
C HIS A 56 -9.28 10.63 13.87
N VAL A 57 -10.53 11.05 13.71
CA VAL A 57 -11.27 10.98 12.44
C VAL A 57 -11.73 12.39 12.13
N PHE A 58 -11.21 12.95 11.04
CA PHE A 58 -11.48 14.31 10.58
C PHE A 58 -12.34 14.28 9.32
N PRO A 59 -13.63 14.65 9.38
CA PRO A 59 -14.39 14.96 8.18
C PRO A 59 -13.72 16.12 7.43
N VAL A 60 -13.39 15.90 6.17
CA VAL A 60 -12.71 16.89 5.32
C VAL A 60 -13.70 17.66 4.47
N GLY A 61 -14.80 17.02 4.05
CA GLY A 61 -15.86 17.61 3.27
C GLY A 61 -16.64 16.55 2.48
N VAL A 62 -17.80 16.94 1.94
CA VAL A 62 -18.66 16.09 1.11
C VAL A 62 -18.06 15.94 -0.28
N LEU A 63 -17.85 14.68 -0.68
CA LEU A 63 -17.49 14.27 -2.04
C LEU A 63 -18.74 13.73 -2.71
N GLU A 64 -19.23 14.37 -3.77
CA GLU A 64 -20.45 13.96 -4.47
C GLU A 64 -20.33 14.28 -5.97
N ASP A 65 -20.86 13.40 -6.81
CA ASP A 65 -20.82 13.50 -8.28
C ASP A 65 -19.41 13.68 -8.88
N VAL A 66 -18.40 13.12 -8.21
CA VAL A 66 -17.00 13.18 -8.62
C VAL A 66 -16.44 11.78 -8.72
N HIS A 67 -16.04 11.37 -9.93
CA HIS A 67 -15.49 10.04 -10.18
C HIS A 67 -14.12 9.88 -9.52
N PHE A 68 -13.89 8.73 -8.88
CA PHE A 68 -12.58 8.39 -8.36
C PHE A 68 -12.24 6.91 -8.53
N MET A 69 -10.95 6.62 -8.51
CA MET A 69 -10.38 5.31 -8.22
C MET A 69 -9.54 5.41 -6.96
N CYS A 70 -9.67 4.45 -6.05
CA CYS A 70 -8.87 4.39 -4.83
C CYS A 70 -8.25 3.02 -4.63
N LEU A 71 -7.14 2.97 -3.88
CA LEU A 71 -6.50 1.75 -3.42
C LEU A 71 -6.63 1.69 -1.91
N PHE A 72 -7.19 0.59 -1.40
CA PHE A 72 -7.48 0.41 0.01
C PHE A 72 -7.04 -0.96 0.50
N ARG A 73 -6.69 -1.03 1.78
CA ARG A 73 -6.23 -2.26 2.44
C ARG A 73 -7.45 -3.09 2.87
N PHE A 74 -7.77 -4.13 2.10
CA PHE A 74 -8.91 -5.03 2.39
C PHE A 74 -8.53 -6.24 3.26
N LYS A 75 -7.23 -6.51 3.40
CA LYS A 75 -6.64 -7.47 4.35
C LYS A 75 -5.35 -6.86 4.93
N LEU A 76 -4.88 -7.38 6.05
CA LEU A 76 -3.69 -6.86 6.76
C LEU A 76 -2.47 -6.57 5.86
N TRP A 77 -2.27 -7.38 4.81
CA TRP A 77 -1.11 -7.34 3.91
C TRP A 77 -1.44 -6.97 2.46
N TRP A 78 -2.74 -6.82 2.11
CA TRP A 78 -3.17 -6.72 0.72
C TRP A 78 -4.04 -5.49 0.48
N MET A 79 -3.76 -4.83 -0.64
CA MET A 79 -4.59 -3.77 -1.18
C MET A 79 -5.36 -4.24 -2.41
N THR A 80 -6.51 -3.62 -2.65
CA THR A 80 -7.27 -3.74 -3.90
C THR A 80 -7.83 -2.38 -4.28
N GLN A 81 -8.45 -2.29 -5.45
CA GLN A 81 -9.00 -1.06 -5.98
C GLN A 81 -10.53 -0.99 -5.81
N ARG A 82 -11.04 0.24 -5.71
CA ARG A 82 -12.47 0.54 -5.87
C ARG A 82 -12.65 1.81 -6.68
N MET A 83 -13.70 1.84 -7.48
CA MET A 83 -14.18 3.04 -8.16
C MET A 83 -15.48 3.50 -7.49
N GLY A 84 -15.69 4.81 -7.41
CA GLY A 84 -16.87 5.40 -6.80
C GLY A 84 -17.11 6.81 -7.30
N THR A 85 -18.23 7.39 -6.85
CA THR A 85 -18.64 8.75 -7.23
C THR A 85 -19.03 9.62 -6.04
N SER A 86 -19.03 9.05 -4.83
CA SER A 86 -19.43 9.74 -3.60
C SER A 86 -18.56 9.34 -2.41
N GLY A 87 -18.49 10.19 -1.37
CA GLY A 87 -17.62 9.96 -0.22
C GLY A 87 -17.90 8.64 0.50
N LYS A 88 -19.15 8.21 0.60
CA LYS A 88 -19.53 6.90 1.20
C LYS A 88 -18.95 5.70 0.46
N ASP A 89 -18.57 5.85 -0.81
CA ASP A 89 -18.00 4.76 -1.60
C ASP A 89 -16.54 4.49 -1.21
N ILE A 90 -15.87 5.45 -0.55
CA ILE A 90 -14.47 5.36 -0.11
C ILE A 90 -14.36 4.30 1.00
N PRO A 91 -13.68 3.19 0.77
CA PRO A 91 -13.50 2.17 1.79
C PRO A 91 -12.65 2.67 2.95
N LEU A 92 -12.87 2.08 4.12
CA LEU A 92 -11.91 2.17 5.23
C LEU A 92 -10.51 1.80 4.73
N GLU A 93 -9.48 2.39 5.34
CA GLU A 93 -8.08 2.04 5.07
C GLU A 93 -7.64 2.37 3.61
N THR A 94 -8.21 3.41 3.02
CA THR A 94 -7.79 3.89 1.70
C THR A 94 -6.46 4.63 1.81
N GLN A 95 -5.44 4.19 1.05
CA GLN A 95 -4.07 4.73 1.12
C GLN A 95 -3.64 5.45 -0.17
N PHE A 96 -4.52 5.50 -1.16
CA PHE A 96 -4.34 6.27 -2.39
C PHE A 96 -5.70 6.53 -3.01
N MET A 97 -5.93 7.73 -3.53
CA MET A 97 -7.11 8.04 -4.34
C MET A 97 -6.73 8.96 -5.50
N LEU A 98 -7.33 8.70 -6.66
CA LEU A 98 -7.22 9.50 -7.88
C LEU A 98 -8.63 9.94 -8.27
N VAL A 99 -8.86 11.25 -8.23
CA VAL A 99 -10.11 11.89 -8.57
C VAL A 99 -10.05 12.41 -10.01
N GLU A 100 -11.07 12.11 -10.80
CA GLU A 100 -11.30 12.68 -12.13
C GLU A 100 -12.31 13.84 -12.02
N SER A 101 -11.89 15.04 -12.44
CA SER A 101 -12.75 16.25 -12.45
C SER A 101 -12.84 16.84 -13.86
N LYS A 102 -14.07 17.04 -14.35
CA LYS A 102 -14.38 17.60 -15.68
C LYS A 102 -15.01 18.99 -15.51
N ASP A 103 -14.81 19.91 -16.46
CA ASP A 103 -15.61 21.14 -16.43
C ASP A 103 -17.03 20.79 -16.85
N THR A 104 -17.92 20.77 -15.88
CA THR A 104 -19.36 20.76 -16.09
C THR A 104 -19.83 22.20 -16.00
N THR A 105 -20.03 22.86 -17.14
CA THR A 105 -20.81 24.10 -17.16
C THR A 105 -22.29 23.77 -17.02
N GLU A 106 -23.11 24.69 -16.53
CA GLU A 106 -24.57 24.50 -16.33
C GLU A 106 -25.31 24.10 -17.63
N GLU A 107 -24.71 24.34 -18.80
CA GLU A 107 -25.25 23.97 -20.12
C GLU A 107 -24.71 22.62 -20.67
N GLY A 108 -24.02 21.83 -19.85
CA GLY A 108 -23.39 20.56 -20.23
C GLY A 108 -21.86 20.60 -20.15
N THR A 109 -21.20 19.47 -20.47
CA THR A 109 -19.73 19.43 -20.63
C THR A 109 -19.33 20.35 -21.78
N ALA A 110 -18.61 21.43 -21.50
CA ALA A 110 -18.06 22.30 -22.53
C ALA A 110 -17.19 21.46 -23.48
N GLU A 111 -17.50 21.50 -24.77
CA GLU A 111 -16.67 20.83 -25.78
C GLU A 111 -15.22 21.35 -25.66
N GLY A 112 -14.29 20.46 -25.30
CA GLY A 112 -12.88 20.79 -25.10
C GLY A 112 -12.43 21.03 -23.65
N ALA A 113 -13.31 20.86 -22.66
CA ALA A 113 -12.94 20.91 -21.24
C ALA A 113 -11.83 19.90 -20.88
N ALA A 114 -10.69 20.40 -20.40
CA ALA A 114 -9.59 19.53 -19.99
C ALA A 114 -9.99 18.76 -18.73
N THR A 115 -9.92 17.43 -18.78
CA THR A 115 -10.07 16.60 -17.57
C THR A 115 -8.86 16.82 -16.67
N ILE A 116 -9.10 17.10 -15.39
CA ILE A 116 -8.05 17.26 -14.39
C ILE A 116 -8.13 16.08 -13.43
N TYR A 117 -6.98 15.43 -13.24
CA TYR A 117 -6.80 14.35 -12.30
C TYR A 117 -6.12 14.87 -11.05
N THR A 118 -6.66 14.52 -9.88
CA THR A 118 -6.14 14.94 -8.58
C THR A 118 -5.82 13.73 -7.74
N VAL A 119 -4.56 13.58 -7.35
CA VAL A 119 -4.12 12.57 -6.38
C VAL A 119 -4.43 13.07 -4.98
N PHE A 120 -4.92 12.17 -4.13
CA PHE A 120 -4.91 12.27 -2.68
C PHE A 120 -4.08 11.10 -2.16
N LEU A 121 -2.91 11.42 -1.59
CA LEU A 121 -1.96 10.44 -1.10
C LEU A 121 -1.76 10.63 0.40
N PRO A 122 -2.45 9.86 1.26
CA PRO A 122 -2.18 9.80 2.68
C PRO A 122 -0.72 9.42 2.95
N VAL A 123 -0.11 10.10 3.93
CA VAL A 123 1.30 9.89 4.30
C VAL A 123 1.46 9.70 5.81
N LEU A 124 2.69 9.45 6.24
CA LEU A 124 3.07 9.44 7.64
C LEU A 124 3.47 10.84 8.08
N GLU A 125 3.09 11.23 9.29
CA GLU A 125 3.59 12.44 9.95
C GLU A 125 4.05 12.08 11.38
N GLY A 126 5.35 12.17 11.61
CA GLY A 126 5.93 11.74 12.88
C GLY A 126 5.64 10.27 13.19
N GLN A 127 4.97 10.02 14.31
CA GLN A 127 4.58 8.67 14.76
C GLN A 127 3.17 8.27 14.32
N PHE A 128 2.53 9.07 13.46
CA PHE A 128 1.16 8.86 13.03
C PHE A 128 1.06 8.51 11.55
N ARG A 129 0.04 7.72 11.24
CA ARG A 129 -0.34 7.30 9.90
C ARG A 129 -1.69 7.92 9.54
N ALA A 130 -1.78 8.52 8.37
CA ALA A 130 -3.04 8.93 7.77
C ALA A 130 -3.57 7.86 6.81
N VAL A 131 -4.90 7.69 6.78
CA VAL A 131 -5.65 7.01 5.72
C VAL A 131 -6.93 7.77 5.42
N LEU A 132 -7.52 7.52 4.24
CA LEU A 132 -8.85 8.00 3.90
C LEU A 132 -9.90 6.95 4.21
N GLN A 133 -11.11 7.43 4.48
CA GLN A 133 -12.33 6.64 4.53
C GLN A 133 -13.55 7.48 4.16
N GLY A 134 -14.67 6.83 3.90
CA GLY A 134 -15.98 7.44 3.69
C GLY A 134 -16.91 7.26 4.90
N ASN A 135 -17.98 8.06 4.94
CA ASN A 135 -19.06 7.89 5.90
C ASN A 135 -20.46 7.99 5.25
N ASP A 136 -21.51 7.74 6.03
CA ASP A 136 -22.91 7.73 5.56
C ASP A 136 -23.43 9.11 5.10
N LYS A 137 -22.69 10.19 5.33
CA LYS A 137 -23.01 11.57 4.92
C LYS A 137 -22.30 11.98 3.63
N ASN A 138 -21.69 11.03 2.90
CA ASN A 138 -20.83 11.28 1.74
C ASN A 138 -19.60 12.14 2.06
N GLU A 139 -19.18 12.23 3.33
CA GLU A 139 -17.96 12.95 3.68
C GLU A 139 -16.74 12.06 3.43
N MET A 140 -15.70 12.64 2.82
CA MET A 140 -14.35 12.08 2.89
C MET A 140 -13.77 12.40 4.26
N GLU A 141 -13.27 11.40 4.95
CA GLU A 141 -12.64 11.53 6.25
C GLU A 141 -11.15 11.17 6.18
N ILE A 142 -10.32 11.86 6.96
CA ILE A 142 -8.95 11.46 7.26
C ILE A 142 -8.95 10.79 8.63
N CYS A 143 -8.56 9.52 8.68
CA CYS A 143 -8.24 8.83 9.91
C CYS A 143 -6.74 8.97 10.20
N LEU A 144 -6.40 9.52 11.36
CA LEU A 144 -5.03 9.72 11.83
C LEU A 144 -4.81 8.89 13.08
N GLU A 145 -3.89 7.92 13.03
CA GLU A 145 -3.66 6.99 14.13
C GLU A 145 -2.16 6.73 14.41
N SER A 146 -1.79 6.55 15.68
CA SER A 146 -0.45 6.12 16.09
C SER A 146 -0.36 4.60 16.33
N GLY A 147 -1.49 3.95 16.60
CA GLY A 147 -1.52 2.56 17.04
C GLY A 147 -1.10 2.33 18.50
N ASP A 148 -0.82 3.40 19.26
CA ASP A 148 -0.45 3.35 20.67
C ASP A 148 -1.22 4.43 21.46
N ALA A 149 -1.98 4.00 22.49
CA ALA A 149 -2.77 4.89 23.34
C ALA A 149 -1.93 5.93 24.11
N ALA A 150 -0.63 5.70 24.28
CA ALA A 150 0.28 6.65 24.92
C ALA A 150 0.87 7.68 23.94
N VAL A 151 0.75 7.46 22.63
CA VAL A 151 1.26 8.37 21.60
C VAL A 151 0.08 9.16 21.05
N GLU A 152 -0.09 10.38 21.56
CA GLU A 152 -1.21 11.27 21.24
C GLU A 152 -0.74 12.54 20.49
N THR A 153 -1.64 13.10 19.70
CA THR A 153 -1.48 14.41 19.04
C THR A 153 -2.82 15.14 19.07
N ASP A 154 -2.82 16.46 18.91
CA ASP A 154 -4.01 17.27 18.67
C ASP A 154 -4.11 17.77 17.22
N GLN A 155 -3.12 17.48 16.38
CA GLN A 155 -3.08 17.96 15.01
C GLN A 155 -2.27 17.06 14.09
N GLY A 156 -2.44 17.29 12.79
CA GLY A 156 -1.43 16.97 11.80
C GLY A 156 -1.50 17.90 10.60
N LEU A 157 -0.36 18.32 10.07
CA LEU A 157 -0.26 19.39 9.08
C LEU A 157 -0.01 18.86 7.65
N HIS A 158 0.55 17.66 7.54
CA HIS A 158 0.92 17.04 6.27
C HIS A 158 0.32 15.63 6.19
N LEU A 159 -1.00 15.50 6.30
CA LEU A 159 -1.67 14.20 6.40
C LEU A 159 -1.92 13.55 5.03
N VAL A 160 -2.38 14.36 4.06
CA VAL A 160 -2.70 13.88 2.71
C VAL A 160 -2.09 14.82 1.69
N TYR A 161 -1.15 14.34 0.88
CA TYR A 161 -0.57 15.11 -0.20
C TYR A 161 -1.49 15.13 -1.42
N MET A 162 -1.72 16.32 -1.98
CA MET A 162 -2.48 16.53 -3.20
C MET A 162 -1.60 17.03 -4.34
N HIS A 163 -1.87 16.49 -5.53
CA HIS A 163 -1.25 16.95 -6.76
C HIS A 163 -2.22 16.80 -7.91
N ALA A 164 -2.28 17.79 -8.80
CA ALA A 164 -3.26 17.84 -9.87
C ALA A 164 -2.65 18.14 -11.23
N GLY A 165 -3.29 17.64 -12.29
CA GLY A 165 -2.82 17.81 -13.66
C GLY A 165 -3.64 17.04 -14.69
N PRO A 166 -3.37 17.24 -15.99
CA PRO A 166 -4.20 16.71 -17.07
C PRO A 166 -3.92 15.24 -17.43
N ASN A 167 -2.79 14.68 -16.97
CA ASN A 167 -2.39 13.31 -17.25
C ASN A 167 -2.30 12.51 -15.94
N PRO A 168 -3.08 11.42 -15.78
CA PRO A 168 -3.14 10.69 -14.52
C PRO A 168 -1.82 9.99 -14.17
N PHE A 169 -1.09 9.48 -15.17
CA PHE A 169 0.18 8.79 -14.95
C PHE A 169 1.28 9.75 -14.52
N GLU A 170 1.33 10.93 -15.14
CA GLU A 170 2.28 11.96 -14.76
C GLU A 170 1.98 12.49 -13.36
N VAL A 171 0.72 12.80 -13.07
CA VAL A 171 0.28 13.29 -11.75
C VAL A 171 0.66 12.32 -10.63
N ILE A 172 0.45 11.01 -10.81
CA ILE A 172 0.86 10.00 -9.83
C ILE A 172 2.38 10.04 -9.62
N ASN A 173 3.16 10.04 -10.69
CA ASN A 173 4.62 10.07 -10.61
C ASN A 173 5.14 11.33 -9.90
N GLN A 174 4.58 12.51 -10.23
CA GLN A 174 4.97 13.77 -9.59
C GLN A 174 4.53 13.82 -8.12
N ALA A 175 3.38 13.23 -7.79
CA ALA A 175 2.92 13.17 -6.41
C ALA A 175 3.87 12.38 -5.53
N VAL A 176 4.27 11.19 -5.98
CA VAL A 176 5.23 10.36 -5.23
C VAL A 176 6.59 11.07 -5.14
N LYS A 177 7.06 11.76 -6.20
CA LYS A 177 8.31 12.57 -6.18
C LYS A 177 8.28 13.70 -5.16
N ALA A 178 7.16 14.41 -5.06
CA ALA A 178 7.01 15.46 -4.07
C ALA A 178 7.04 14.89 -2.64
N VAL A 179 6.36 13.76 -2.41
CA VAL A 179 6.38 13.06 -1.11
C VAL A 179 7.76 12.49 -0.79
N GLU A 180 8.49 11.93 -1.75
CA GLU A 180 9.89 11.49 -1.54
C GLU A 180 10.76 12.66 -1.06
N LYS A 181 10.63 13.82 -1.71
CA LYS A 181 11.39 15.01 -1.36
C LYS A 181 11.01 15.57 0.01
N HIS A 182 9.72 15.51 0.37
CA HIS A 182 9.23 15.99 1.65
C HIS A 182 9.64 15.07 2.81
N LEU A 183 9.37 13.77 2.69
CA LEU A 183 9.63 12.80 3.76
C LEU A 183 11.09 12.40 3.88
N GLN A 184 11.82 12.35 2.75
CA GLN A 184 13.23 11.91 2.71
C GLN A 184 13.49 10.51 3.29
N THR A 185 12.47 9.65 3.35
CA THR A 185 12.55 8.29 3.94
C THR A 185 12.65 7.17 2.91
N PHE A 186 12.45 7.48 1.63
CA PHE A 186 12.50 6.48 0.54
C PHE A 186 13.08 7.10 -0.73
N HIS A 187 13.26 6.26 -1.74
CA HIS A 187 13.70 6.66 -3.07
C HIS A 187 12.78 6.15 -4.16
N HIS A 188 12.67 6.91 -5.26
CA HIS A 188 12.06 6.42 -6.49
C HIS A 188 12.85 5.27 -7.09
N ARG A 189 12.15 4.40 -7.83
CA ARG A 189 12.75 3.23 -8.47
C ARG A 189 13.98 3.60 -9.31
N GLU A 190 13.93 4.71 -10.03
CA GLU A 190 15.01 5.18 -10.93
C GLU A 190 16.29 5.55 -10.17
N LYS A 191 16.20 5.83 -8.87
CA LYS A 191 17.35 6.11 -7.99
C LYS A 191 17.87 4.87 -7.27
N LYS A 192 17.11 3.76 -7.26
CA LYS A 192 17.51 2.52 -6.60
C LYS A 192 18.45 1.74 -7.50
N LYS A 193 19.54 1.20 -6.93
CA LYS A 193 20.40 0.25 -7.63
C LYS A 193 19.62 -1.04 -7.88
N LEU A 194 19.51 -1.44 -9.14
CA LEU A 194 18.95 -2.74 -9.51
C LEU A 194 19.88 -3.86 -8.98
N PRO A 195 19.37 -4.84 -8.22
CA PRO A 195 20.19 -5.97 -7.80
C PRO A 195 20.46 -6.91 -8.98
N GLU A 196 21.66 -7.49 -9.03
CA GLU A 196 22.10 -8.43 -10.08
C GLU A 196 21.18 -9.66 -10.21
N LEU A 197 20.44 -9.99 -9.14
CA LEU A 197 19.44 -11.05 -9.13
C LEU A 197 18.38 -10.89 -10.22
N LEU A 198 18.08 -9.66 -10.65
CA LEU A 198 17.08 -9.39 -11.68
C LEU A 198 17.51 -9.85 -13.09
N ASP A 199 18.80 -10.10 -13.31
CA ASP A 199 19.31 -10.64 -14.57
C ASP A 199 19.16 -12.16 -14.66
N TRP A 200 18.64 -12.79 -13.61
CA TRP A 200 18.54 -14.24 -13.51
C TRP A 200 17.09 -14.71 -13.58
N PHE A 201 16.90 -15.85 -14.24
CA PHE A 201 15.70 -16.64 -14.01
C PHE A 201 15.82 -17.31 -12.62
N GLY A 202 14.79 -17.19 -11.80
CA GLY A 202 14.71 -17.87 -10.52
C GLY A 202 13.33 -18.44 -10.27
N TRP A 203 13.24 -19.23 -9.22
CA TRP A 203 12.03 -19.97 -8.88
C TRP A 203 11.61 -19.67 -7.45
N CYS A 204 10.35 -19.35 -7.26
CA CYS A 204 9.70 -19.27 -5.95
C CYS A 204 8.77 -20.48 -5.81
N THR A 205 8.81 -21.15 -4.66
CA THR A 205 8.04 -22.38 -4.42
C THR A 205 6.53 -22.15 -4.23
N TRP A 206 6.08 -20.90 -4.04
CA TRP A 206 4.71 -20.58 -3.65
C TRP A 206 3.65 -21.09 -4.64
N ASP A 207 3.72 -20.74 -5.92
CA ASP A 207 2.67 -21.15 -6.88
C ASP A 207 2.73 -22.65 -7.22
N ALA A 208 3.81 -23.34 -6.84
CA ALA A 208 3.94 -24.79 -7.03
C ALA A 208 3.36 -25.59 -5.85
N PHE A 209 3.49 -25.08 -4.62
CA PHE A 209 3.20 -25.86 -3.41
C PHE A 209 2.36 -25.12 -2.36
N TYR A 210 2.22 -23.81 -2.45
CA TYR A 210 1.75 -22.95 -1.36
C TYR A 210 2.44 -23.34 -0.04
N THR A 211 1.66 -23.51 1.03
CA THR A 211 2.16 -23.93 2.35
C THR A 211 2.61 -25.39 2.41
N ASP A 212 2.41 -26.19 1.35
CA ASP A 212 2.71 -27.63 1.33
C ASP A 212 4.12 -27.96 0.81
N VAL A 213 4.98 -26.95 0.65
CA VAL A 213 6.37 -27.13 0.20
C VAL A 213 7.15 -28.14 1.08
N THR A 214 7.91 -29.03 0.45
CA THR A 214 8.75 -30.06 1.08
C THR A 214 10.17 -30.03 0.51
N ALA A 215 11.15 -30.61 1.23
CA ALA A 215 12.52 -30.70 0.74
C ALA A 215 12.61 -31.53 -0.57
N GLU A 216 11.85 -32.61 -0.66
CA GLU A 216 11.76 -33.46 -1.85
C GLU A 216 11.14 -32.70 -3.04
N GLY A 217 10.04 -31.98 -2.81
CA GLY A 217 9.37 -31.21 -3.86
C GLY A 217 10.28 -30.13 -4.46
N VAL A 218 11.10 -29.47 -3.61
CA VAL A 218 12.12 -28.53 -4.09
C VAL A 218 13.15 -29.22 -4.98
N LYS A 219 13.67 -30.39 -4.57
CA LYS A 219 14.66 -31.15 -5.37
C LYS A 219 14.09 -31.60 -6.71
N GLU A 220 12.86 -32.11 -6.72
CA GLU A 220 12.16 -32.52 -7.93
C GLU A 220 11.91 -31.36 -8.88
N GLY A 221 11.48 -30.20 -8.35
CA GLY A 221 11.30 -28.99 -9.15
C GLY A 221 12.60 -28.52 -9.81
N LEU A 222 13.70 -28.43 -9.05
CA LEU A 222 15.02 -28.06 -9.60
C LEU A 222 15.50 -29.03 -10.67
N LYS A 223 15.30 -30.32 -10.47
CA LYS A 223 15.61 -31.35 -11.46
C LYS A 223 14.76 -31.18 -12.72
N SER A 224 13.45 -30.99 -12.57
CA SER A 224 12.53 -30.77 -13.70
C SER A 224 12.90 -29.54 -14.53
N PHE A 225 13.29 -28.42 -13.89
CA PHE A 225 13.76 -27.24 -14.60
C PHE A 225 15.05 -27.49 -15.39
N ALA A 226 16.00 -28.23 -14.80
CA ALA A 226 17.24 -28.58 -15.46
C ALA A 226 17.00 -29.49 -16.68
N GLU A 227 16.17 -30.52 -16.53
CA GLU A 227 15.78 -31.43 -17.62
C GLU A 227 15.00 -30.71 -18.73
N GLY A 228 14.19 -29.71 -18.37
CA GLY A 228 13.48 -28.84 -19.30
C GLY A 228 14.35 -27.78 -19.99
N GLY A 229 15.65 -27.68 -19.67
CA GLY A 229 16.58 -26.71 -20.26
C GLY A 229 16.44 -25.27 -19.74
N VAL A 230 15.71 -25.07 -18.64
CA VAL A 230 15.46 -23.75 -18.02
C VAL A 230 15.86 -23.75 -16.52
N PRO A 231 17.14 -24.05 -16.19
CA PRO A 231 17.57 -24.14 -14.80
C PRO A 231 17.54 -22.76 -14.12
N PRO A 232 16.88 -22.61 -12.94
CA PRO A 232 16.92 -21.37 -12.18
C PRO A 232 18.35 -21.10 -11.64
N ARG A 233 18.68 -19.83 -11.41
CA ARG A 233 19.93 -19.40 -10.76
C ARG A 233 19.72 -18.93 -9.33
N PHE A 234 18.48 -18.76 -8.90
CA PHE A 234 18.12 -18.48 -7.52
C PHE A 234 16.82 -19.18 -7.15
N LEU A 235 16.70 -19.53 -5.88
CA LEU A 235 15.52 -20.19 -5.31
C LEU A 235 15.02 -19.41 -4.10
N ILE A 236 13.72 -19.12 -4.09
CA ILE A 236 13.00 -18.65 -2.91
C ILE A 236 12.15 -19.82 -2.40
N ILE A 237 12.48 -20.32 -1.21
CA ILE A 237 11.61 -21.24 -0.48
C ILE A 237 10.63 -20.38 0.30
N ASP A 238 9.42 -20.26 -0.26
CA ASP A 238 8.33 -19.46 0.28
C ASP A 238 7.68 -20.13 1.51
N ASP A 239 6.64 -19.50 2.06
CA ASP A 239 5.93 -19.91 3.27
C ASP A 239 5.55 -21.40 3.25
N GLY A 240 5.82 -22.07 4.38
CA GLY A 240 5.48 -23.47 4.62
C GLY A 240 6.64 -24.30 5.15
N TRP A 241 7.87 -23.79 5.19
CA TRP A 241 9.04 -24.53 5.70
C TRP A 241 9.26 -24.33 7.20
N GLN A 242 8.81 -23.21 7.75
CA GLN A 242 9.04 -22.77 9.12
C GLN A 242 8.08 -23.43 10.14
N GLN A 243 8.38 -23.25 11.43
CA GLN A 243 7.51 -23.64 12.53
C GLN A 243 6.44 -22.59 12.80
N ILE A 244 5.19 -23.01 12.72
CA ILE A 244 4.01 -22.20 13.01
C ILE A 244 3.17 -22.86 14.10
N GLU A 245 2.51 -22.06 14.92
CA GLU A 245 1.51 -22.53 15.87
C GLU A 245 0.18 -21.84 15.57
N SER A 246 -0.91 -22.62 15.59
CA SER A 246 -2.25 -22.07 15.48
C SER A 246 -2.64 -21.38 16.79
N GLY A 247 -2.89 -20.08 16.73
CA GLY A 247 -3.45 -19.33 17.86
C GLY A 247 -4.93 -19.63 18.11
N VAL A 248 -5.59 -20.44 17.27
CA VAL A 248 -7.03 -20.69 17.31
C VAL A 248 -7.27 -22.20 17.35
N LYS A 249 -7.87 -22.71 18.43
CA LYS A 249 -8.42 -24.08 18.43
C LYS A 249 -9.41 -24.16 17.29
N GLU A 250 -9.23 -25.12 16.39
CA GLU A 250 -10.14 -25.37 15.27
C GLU A 250 -11.59 -25.40 15.78
N ASP A 251 -12.34 -24.32 15.54
CA ASP A 251 -13.78 -24.33 15.73
C ASP A 251 -14.38 -24.85 14.42
N SER A 252 -14.89 -26.08 14.47
CA SER A 252 -15.42 -26.82 13.32
C SER A 252 -16.59 -26.14 12.60
N ASN A 253 -17.06 -25.00 13.11
CA ASN A 253 -18.13 -24.18 12.54
C ASN A 253 -17.63 -22.95 11.75
N CYS A 254 -16.31 -22.73 11.62
CA CYS A 254 -15.79 -21.61 10.84
C CYS A 254 -15.78 -21.94 9.34
N VAL A 255 -16.70 -21.33 8.59
CA VAL A 255 -16.93 -21.58 7.15
C VAL A 255 -15.87 -20.92 6.23
N VAL A 256 -14.93 -20.14 6.79
CA VAL A 256 -13.89 -19.43 6.02
C VAL A 256 -12.51 -19.91 6.44
N GLN A 257 -11.98 -20.93 5.76
CA GLN A 257 -10.59 -21.37 5.89
C GLN A 257 -9.64 -20.60 4.95
N GLU A 258 -10.13 -20.06 3.83
CA GLU A 258 -9.34 -19.21 2.93
C GLU A 258 -9.06 -17.84 3.55
N GLY A 259 -7.81 -17.64 3.96
CA GLY A 259 -7.34 -16.42 4.60
C GLY A 259 -7.12 -16.56 6.09
N ALA A 260 -7.63 -17.59 6.79
CA ALA A 260 -7.41 -17.80 8.23
C ALA A 260 -5.94 -18.12 8.61
N GLN A 261 -5.06 -18.27 7.61
CA GLN A 261 -3.60 -18.36 7.79
C GLN A 261 -3.01 -17.20 8.60
N PHE A 262 -3.67 -16.03 8.66
CA PHE A 262 -3.24 -14.91 9.52
C PHE A 262 -3.26 -15.24 11.02
N ALA A 263 -4.00 -16.28 11.44
CA ALA A 263 -4.09 -16.68 12.83
C ALA A 263 -2.92 -17.58 13.28
N ASN A 264 -2.20 -18.16 12.31
CA ASN A 264 -1.01 -18.94 12.57
C ASN A 264 0.16 -17.98 12.79
N ARG A 265 0.88 -18.17 13.90
CA ARG A 265 2.01 -17.33 14.26
C ARG A 265 3.31 -18.08 14.03
N LEU A 266 4.29 -17.39 13.47
CA LEU A 266 5.67 -17.86 13.45
C LEU A 266 6.14 -18.03 14.90
N THR A 267 6.43 -19.26 15.32
CA THR A 267 6.97 -19.55 16.65
C THR A 267 8.48 -19.79 16.62
N GLY A 268 9.01 -20.13 15.45
CA GLY A 268 10.45 -20.28 15.25
C GLY A 268 10.82 -20.34 13.77
N ILE A 269 12.06 -19.94 13.48
CA ILE A 269 12.69 -20.07 12.15
C ILE A 269 13.37 -21.42 11.95
N LYS A 270 13.10 -22.39 12.84
CA LYS A 270 13.56 -23.76 12.65
C LYS A 270 12.65 -24.42 11.62
N GLU A 271 13.23 -25.23 10.77
CA GLU A 271 12.48 -25.99 9.77
C GLU A 271 11.53 -27.00 10.42
N ASN A 272 10.35 -27.17 9.83
CA ASN A 272 9.35 -28.12 10.29
C ASN A 272 9.62 -29.55 9.78
N SER A 273 8.75 -30.49 10.13
CA SER A 273 8.92 -31.92 9.81
C SER A 273 9.00 -32.22 8.31
N LYS A 274 8.58 -31.32 7.42
CA LYS A 274 8.69 -31.49 5.95
C LYS A 274 10.11 -31.27 5.42
N PHE A 275 10.98 -30.71 6.25
CA PHE A 275 12.38 -30.43 5.92
C PHE A 275 13.35 -31.14 6.87
N GLN A 276 12.87 -31.71 7.97
CA GLN A 276 13.67 -32.54 8.87
C GLN A 276 13.79 -33.96 8.31
N LYS A 277 14.99 -34.54 8.31
CA LYS A 277 15.18 -35.96 7.97
C LYS A 277 14.70 -36.82 9.14
N ASN A 278 13.77 -37.74 8.87
CA ASN A 278 13.34 -38.73 9.85
C ASN A 278 14.52 -39.67 10.20
N GLY A 279 15.09 -39.53 11.40
CA GLY A 279 15.84 -40.63 12.04
C GLY A 279 17.36 -40.52 12.19
N ALA A 280 17.99 -39.34 12.18
CA ALA A 280 19.40 -39.21 12.56
C ALA A 280 19.55 -38.53 13.92
N SER A 281 19.93 -39.32 14.93
CA SER A 281 20.21 -38.92 16.30
C SER A 281 21.62 -38.33 16.49
N ASP A 282 22.17 -37.66 15.48
CA ASP A 282 23.52 -37.10 15.53
C ASP A 282 23.49 -35.59 15.27
N GLU A 283 24.26 -34.85 16.07
CA GLU A 283 24.38 -33.38 16.15
C GLU A 283 24.89 -32.69 14.86
N HIS A 284 24.73 -33.29 13.69
CA HIS A 284 25.13 -32.73 12.40
C HIS A 284 23.90 -32.18 11.63
N ASP A 285 23.58 -30.91 11.85
CA ASP A 285 23.05 -29.92 10.88
C ASP A 285 22.15 -30.42 9.72
N SER A 286 21.26 -31.39 9.98
CA SER A 286 20.42 -32.01 8.95
C SER A 286 19.13 -31.23 8.77
N GLY A 287 18.75 -30.91 7.53
CA GLY A 287 17.45 -30.31 7.22
C GLY A 287 17.49 -29.34 6.05
N LEU A 288 16.94 -28.13 6.24
CA LEU A 288 16.95 -27.06 5.23
C LEU A 288 18.38 -26.72 4.76
N LYS A 289 19.37 -26.79 5.66
CA LYS A 289 20.79 -26.56 5.34
C LYS A 289 21.32 -27.57 4.31
N ASP A 290 21.01 -28.84 4.47
CA ASP A 290 21.38 -29.90 3.52
C ASP A 290 20.73 -29.64 2.16
N LEU A 291 19.44 -29.30 2.15
CA LEU A 291 18.73 -28.97 0.91
C LEU A 291 19.39 -27.81 0.17
N VAL A 292 19.75 -26.73 0.88
CA VAL A 292 20.45 -25.58 0.30
C VAL A 292 21.82 -25.97 -0.23
N GLN A 293 22.58 -26.81 0.49
CA GLN A 293 23.89 -27.28 0.05
C GLN A 293 23.78 -28.17 -1.20
N ASP A 294 22.79 -29.07 -1.24
CA ASP A 294 22.49 -29.93 -2.40
C ASP A 294 22.10 -29.07 -3.61
N ALA A 295 21.18 -28.12 -3.44
CA ALA A 295 20.74 -27.22 -4.50
C ALA A 295 21.90 -26.40 -5.10
N LYS A 296 22.79 -25.88 -4.24
CA LYS A 296 24.00 -25.15 -4.64
C LYS A 296 24.96 -26.04 -5.42
N ASN A 297 25.24 -27.24 -4.91
CA ASN A 297 26.24 -28.13 -5.51
C ASN A 297 25.75 -28.76 -6.82
N GLN A 298 24.48 -29.17 -6.89
CA GLN A 298 23.95 -29.93 -8.03
C GLN A 298 23.39 -29.03 -9.13
N HIS A 299 22.81 -27.89 -8.76
CA HIS A 299 22.09 -27.03 -9.71
C HIS A 299 22.73 -25.63 -9.87
N ASN A 300 23.78 -25.30 -9.10
CA ASN A 300 24.43 -23.99 -9.11
C ASN A 300 23.42 -22.83 -8.91
N VAL A 301 22.47 -23.07 -7.99
CA VAL A 301 21.41 -22.14 -7.58
C VAL A 301 21.89 -21.37 -6.35
N LYS A 302 21.62 -20.06 -6.29
CA LYS A 302 21.89 -19.22 -5.12
C LYS A 302 20.78 -19.24 -4.10
#